data_AF-B8N1N6-F1
#
_entry.id   AF-B8N1N6-F1
#
_cell.length_a   1.000
_cell.length_b   1.000
_cell.length_c   1.000
_cell.angle_alpha   90.00
_cell.angle_beta   90.00
_cell.angle_gamma   90.00
#
_symmetry.space_group_name_H-M   'P 1'
#
loop_
_entity.id
_entity.type
_entity.pdbx_description
1 polymer ?
#
loop_
_entity_poly.entity_id
_entity_poly.type
_entity_poly.pdbx_seq_one_letter_code
_entity_poly.pdbx_strand_id
1 'polypeptide(L)'
;MASAKARSLPHLDPGEVSLLDFAEDDPRDAVPFSDKEALILQLYHQLQEQELEKALLEQDAEILSGDNAEEQLATAERELLEARATYTVRRKALGAVLMTDPTLRAVHLKAIYPAEQTLLRLINRRDVLSLAHENLNTALSSTLKKLSNAEVENLQLHQKNKALVRELLDLTKNDESWREELDDMSIKELLEQVKADHKRSKAKWETMKSITSAIVVGSGVNWAEDEELVALVLDDSDD
;
A
#
# COMPACT_ATOMS: atom_id res chain seq x y z
N MET A 1 23.55 33.21 -12.64
CA MET A 1 23.09 32.26 -13.67
C MET A 1 23.98 31.04 -13.61
N ALA A 2 23.59 30.05 -12.82
CA ALA A 2 24.29 28.77 -12.75
C ALA A 2 23.52 27.77 -13.62
N SER A 3 24.22 27.18 -14.58
CA SER A 3 23.69 26.16 -15.48
C SER A 3 23.29 24.93 -14.66
N ALA A 4 22.00 24.72 -14.46
CA ALA A 4 21.46 23.50 -13.87
C ALA A 4 21.60 22.38 -14.91
N LYS A 5 22.52 21.45 -14.65
CA LYS A 5 22.54 20.16 -15.35
C LYS A 5 21.24 19.45 -14.99
N ALA A 6 20.32 19.33 -15.94
CA ALA A 6 19.11 18.53 -15.80
C ALA A 6 19.50 17.12 -15.33
N ARG A 7 19.04 16.73 -14.12
CA ARG A 7 19.19 15.36 -13.64
C ARG A 7 18.32 14.47 -14.52
N SER A 8 18.94 13.71 -15.41
CA SER A 8 18.21 12.74 -16.22
C SER A 8 17.81 11.55 -15.33
N LEU A 9 16.62 11.59 -14.77
CA LEU A 9 16.00 10.43 -14.14
C LEU A 9 15.31 9.63 -15.26
N PRO A 10 15.72 8.36 -15.51
CA PRO A 10 15.34 7.61 -16.72
C PRO A 10 13.86 7.21 -16.79
N HIS A 11 13.10 7.44 -15.71
CA HIS A 11 11.68 7.06 -15.59
C HIS A 11 10.74 8.25 -15.53
N LEU A 12 11.25 9.47 -15.64
CA LEU A 12 10.47 10.69 -15.50
C LEU A 12 10.51 11.48 -16.81
N ASP A 13 9.34 11.96 -17.21
CA ASP A 13 9.22 12.83 -18.36
C ASP A 13 9.95 14.17 -18.10
N PRO A 14 10.43 14.86 -19.14
CA PRO A 14 11.17 16.13 -18.99
C PRO A 14 10.37 17.21 -18.25
N GLY A 15 9.03 17.15 -18.33
CA GLY A 15 8.14 18.01 -17.55
C GLY A 15 8.13 17.66 -16.05
N GLU A 16 8.21 16.38 -15.70
CA GLU A 16 8.23 15.91 -14.31
C GLU A 16 9.56 16.22 -13.64
N VAL A 17 10.67 16.11 -14.36
CA VAL A 17 12.00 16.55 -13.88
C VAL A 17 12.00 18.06 -13.59
N SER A 18 11.35 18.85 -14.45
CA SER A 18 11.22 20.30 -14.22
C SER A 18 10.39 20.62 -12.97
N LEU A 19 9.30 19.89 -12.72
CA LEU A 19 8.48 20.06 -11.51
C LEU A 19 9.27 19.69 -10.24
N LEU A 20 10.14 18.68 -10.31
CA LEU A 20 11.02 18.31 -9.20
C LEU A 20 12.08 19.38 -8.92
N ASP A 21 12.65 19.99 -9.96
CA ASP A 21 13.60 21.10 -9.81
C ASP A 21 12.95 22.33 -9.16
N PHE A 22 11.67 22.61 -9.47
CA PHE A 22 10.89 23.66 -8.78
C PHE A 22 10.50 23.28 -7.34
N ALA A 23 10.58 22.00 -7.01
CA ALA A 23 10.21 21.46 -5.72
C ALA A 23 11.41 21.13 -4.82
N GLU A 24 12.65 21.38 -5.22
CA GLU A 24 13.83 21.18 -4.36
C GLU A 24 13.78 22.07 -3.10
N ASP A 25 14.35 21.55 -2.01
CA ASP A 25 14.43 22.28 -0.73
C ASP A 25 15.29 23.53 -0.83
N ASP A 26 14.65 24.71 -0.81
CA ASP A 26 15.36 25.98 -0.64
C ASP A 26 15.75 26.09 0.84
N PRO A 27 17.04 26.23 1.21
CA PRO A 27 17.45 26.43 2.60
C PRO A 27 16.81 27.67 3.26
N ARG A 28 16.23 28.58 2.46
CA ARG A 28 15.45 29.72 2.93
C ARG A 28 14.03 29.36 3.40
N ASP A 29 13.55 28.15 3.14
CA ASP A 29 12.23 27.65 3.59
C ASP A 29 12.25 27.21 5.04
N ALA A 30 13.42 26.78 5.53
CA ALA A 30 13.63 26.49 6.94
C ALA A 30 13.92 27.80 7.70
N VAL A 31 12.88 28.46 8.19
CA VAL A 31 13.03 29.55 9.17
C VAL A 31 13.04 28.90 10.56
N PRO A 32 14.20 28.72 11.21
CA PRO A 32 14.23 28.24 12.58
C PRO A 32 13.59 29.30 13.48
N PHE A 33 12.74 28.87 14.40
CA PHE A 33 12.19 29.74 15.43
C PHE A 33 13.33 30.34 16.26
N SER A 34 13.21 31.61 16.61
CA SER A 34 14.07 32.20 17.64
C SER A 34 13.81 31.49 18.98
N ASP A 35 14.80 31.39 19.87
CA ASP A 35 14.64 30.83 21.21
C ASP A 35 13.45 31.42 21.97
N LYS A 36 13.16 32.72 21.75
CA LYS A 36 11.99 33.40 22.32
C LYS A 36 10.68 32.90 21.73
N GLU A 37 10.63 32.67 20.42
CA GLU A 37 9.43 32.18 19.73
C GLU A 37 9.15 30.73 20.13
N ALA A 38 10.19 29.90 20.23
CA ALA A 38 10.09 28.54 20.75
C ALA A 38 9.55 28.52 22.19
N LEU A 39 10.08 29.40 23.06
CA LEU A 39 9.59 29.54 24.43
C LEU A 39 8.13 30.00 24.49
N ILE A 40 7.72 30.96 23.65
CA ILE A 40 6.32 31.42 23.57
C ILE A 40 5.40 30.27 23.17
N LEU A 41 5.79 29.46 22.18
CA LEU A 41 5.01 28.29 21.76
C LEU A 41 4.92 27.24 22.87
N GLN A 42 5.98 27.00 23.62
CA GLN A 42 5.96 26.09 24.76
C GLN A 42 5.02 26.59 25.86
N LEU A 43 5.12 27.88 26.23
CA LEU A 43 4.23 28.50 27.22
C LEU A 43 2.77 28.47 26.77
N TYR A 44 2.50 28.66 25.47
CA TYR A 44 1.16 28.55 24.91
C TYR A 44 0.58 27.13 25.06
N HIS A 45 1.38 26.09 24.79
CA HIS A 45 0.96 24.71 24.99
C HIS A 45 0.69 24.40 26.46
N GLN A 46 1.57 24.85 27.35
CA GLN A 46 1.40 24.69 28.81
C GLN A 46 0.13 25.41 29.30
N LEU A 47 -0.14 26.62 28.79
CA LEU A 47 -1.34 27.36 29.16
C LEU A 47 -2.61 26.65 28.68
N GLN A 48 -2.62 26.09 27.47
CA GLN A 48 -3.75 25.29 26.98
C GLN A 48 -3.99 24.04 27.82
N GLU A 49 -2.94 23.39 28.29
CA GLU A 49 -3.02 22.21 29.16
C GLU A 49 -3.57 22.59 30.54
N GLN A 50 -3.07 23.68 31.13
CA GLN A 50 -3.55 24.20 32.41
C GLN A 50 -5.01 24.69 32.35
N GLU A 51 -5.44 25.30 31.24
CA GLU A 51 -6.85 25.68 31.04
C GLU A 51 -7.77 24.44 31.03
N LEU A 52 -7.31 23.33 30.45
CA LEU A 52 -8.04 22.07 30.45
C LEU A 52 -8.07 21.46 31.86
N GLU A 53 -6.94 21.40 32.56
CA GLU A 53 -6.87 20.92 33.95
C GLU A 53 -7.79 21.71 34.87
N LYS A 54 -7.80 23.05 34.73
CA LYS A 54 -8.67 23.93 35.50
C LYS A 54 -10.14 23.64 35.22
N ALA A 55 -10.52 23.49 33.95
CA ALA A 55 -11.90 23.17 33.59
C ALA A 55 -12.37 21.82 34.15
N LEU A 56 -11.48 20.83 34.24
CA LEU A 56 -11.76 19.55 34.87
C LEU A 56 -11.92 19.68 36.40
N LEU A 57 -11.01 20.40 37.06
CA LEU A 57 -11.04 20.58 38.52
C LEU A 57 -12.24 21.40 39.01
N GLU A 58 -12.68 22.40 38.25
CA GLU A 58 -13.91 23.16 38.54
C GLU A 58 -15.16 22.26 38.48
N GLN A 59 -15.17 21.28 37.58
CA GLN A 59 -16.26 20.32 37.43
C GLN A 59 -16.27 19.26 38.55
N ASP A 60 -15.10 18.76 38.95
CA ASP A 60 -14.96 17.76 40.03
C ASP A 60 -15.37 18.30 41.41
N ALA A 61 -15.24 19.60 41.65
CA ALA A 61 -15.59 20.23 42.92
C ALA A 61 -17.11 20.29 43.19
N GLU A 62 -17.96 20.25 42.16
CA GLU A 62 -19.42 20.31 42.28
C GLU A 62 -20.07 18.94 42.54
N ILE A 63 -19.36 17.83 42.30
CA ILE A 63 -19.90 16.46 42.30
C ILE A 63 -19.90 15.81 43.71
N LEU A 64 -19.18 16.38 44.68
CA LEU A 64 -18.87 15.71 45.97
C LEU A 64 -19.95 15.80 47.07
N SER A 65 -21.24 15.95 46.75
CA SER A 65 -22.29 16.01 47.79
C SER A 65 -23.65 15.42 47.36
N GLY A 66 -23.87 14.11 47.56
CA GLY A 66 -25.22 13.54 47.57
C GLY A 66 -25.34 12.01 47.48
N ASP A 67 -26.35 11.46 48.17
CA ASP A 67 -26.73 10.02 48.26
C ASP A 67 -27.23 9.39 46.93
N ASN A 68 -27.01 10.02 45.77
CA ASN A 68 -27.48 9.57 44.46
C ASN A 68 -26.33 9.57 43.44
N ALA A 69 -25.25 8.87 43.79
CA ALA A 69 -23.99 8.91 43.07
C ALA A 69 -24.09 8.43 41.61
N GLU A 70 -24.94 7.45 41.29
CA GLU A 70 -25.04 6.91 39.92
C GLU A 70 -25.67 7.89 38.93
N GLU A 71 -26.77 8.56 39.31
CA GLU A 71 -27.40 9.57 38.44
C GLU A 71 -26.51 10.81 38.32
N GLN A 72 -25.83 11.21 39.40
CA GLN A 72 -24.88 12.32 39.41
C GLN A 72 -23.63 12.03 38.56
N LEU A 73 -23.15 10.78 38.57
CA LEU A 73 -22.07 10.33 37.68
C LEU A 73 -22.51 10.35 36.22
N ALA A 74 -23.71 9.87 35.90
CA ALA A 74 -24.22 9.89 34.52
C ALA A 74 -24.39 11.33 33.97
N THR A 75 -24.82 12.27 34.81
CA THR A 75 -24.86 13.69 34.43
C THR A 75 -23.48 14.30 34.28
N ALA A 76 -22.56 14.02 35.21
CA ALA A 76 -21.19 14.52 35.15
C ALA A 76 -20.41 13.98 33.94
N GLU A 77 -20.55 12.69 33.62
CA GLU A 77 -19.95 12.09 32.42
C GLU A 77 -20.45 12.77 31.14
N ARG A 78 -21.76 13.04 31.07
CA ARG A 78 -22.35 13.72 29.93
C ARG A 78 -21.83 15.15 29.80
N GLU A 79 -21.80 15.90 30.89
CA GLU A 79 -21.30 17.28 30.92
C GLU A 79 -19.80 17.34 30.58
N LEU A 80 -18.99 16.39 31.07
CA LEU A 80 -17.57 16.26 30.72
C LEU A 80 -17.41 16.00 29.22
N LEU A 81 -18.19 15.07 28.66
CA LEU A 81 -18.16 14.79 27.22
C LEU A 81 -18.56 16.01 26.39
N GLU A 82 -19.56 16.78 26.83
CA GLU A 82 -19.97 18.03 26.20
C GLU A 82 -18.88 19.11 26.30
N ALA A 83 -18.24 19.28 27.46
CA ALA A 83 -17.12 20.19 27.66
C ALA A 83 -15.90 19.81 26.81
N ARG A 84 -15.56 18.52 26.74
CA ARG A 84 -14.46 18.01 25.91
C ARG A 84 -14.74 18.20 24.43
N ALA A 85 -15.97 17.93 23.99
CA ALA A 85 -16.38 18.14 22.61
C ALA A 85 -16.30 19.62 22.23
N THR A 86 -16.84 20.52 23.07
CA THR A 86 -16.81 21.97 22.82
C THR A 86 -15.39 22.53 22.81
N TYR A 87 -14.51 22.13 23.74
CA TYR A 87 -13.09 22.50 23.74
C TYR A 87 -12.40 22.03 22.45
N THR A 88 -12.61 20.76 22.07
CA THR A 88 -11.99 20.20 20.86
C THR A 88 -12.44 20.93 19.60
N VAL A 89 -13.73 21.26 19.49
CA VAL A 89 -14.28 22.03 18.37
C VAL A 89 -13.70 23.45 18.37
N ARG A 90 -13.66 24.13 19.52
CA ARG A 90 -13.09 25.48 19.64
C ARG A 90 -11.61 25.50 19.24
N ARG A 91 -10.82 24.51 19.68
CA ARG A 91 -9.41 24.37 19.32
C ARG A 91 -9.24 24.14 17.82
N LYS A 92 -10.05 23.28 17.23
CA LYS A 92 -10.05 23.05 15.76
C LYS A 92 -10.44 24.32 14.99
N ALA A 93 -11.44 25.06 15.47
CA ALA A 93 -11.87 26.31 14.84
C ALA A 93 -10.78 27.39 14.92
N LEU A 94 -10.15 27.57 16.08
CA LEU A 94 -9.00 28.47 16.26
C LEU A 94 -7.83 28.07 15.35
N GLY A 95 -7.48 26.79 15.31
CA GLY A 95 -6.44 26.28 14.42
C GLY A 95 -6.76 26.52 12.95
N ALA A 96 -8.01 26.32 12.54
CA ALA A 96 -8.46 26.62 11.19
C ALA A 96 -8.33 28.10 10.86
N VAL A 97 -8.74 29.02 11.74
CA VAL A 97 -8.58 30.47 11.52
C VAL A 97 -7.10 30.87 11.45
N LEU A 98 -6.26 30.36 12.36
CA LEU A 98 -4.83 30.66 12.42
C LEU A 98 -4.05 30.14 11.20
N MET A 99 -4.53 29.09 10.53
CA MET A 99 -3.96 28.59 9.28
C MET A 99 -4.57 29.27 8.05
N THR A 100 -5.88 29.52 8.04
CA THR A 100 -6.59 30.04 6.86
C THR A 100 -6.38 31.53 6.64
N ASP A 101 -6.38 32.38 7.68
CA ASP A 101 -6.18 33.82 7.51
C ASP A 101 -4.81 34.16 6.87
N PRO A 102 -3.67 33.65 7.37
CA PRO A 102 -2.38 33.94 6.73
C PRO A 102 -2.25 33.32 5.34
N THR A 103 -2.85 32.16 5.06
CA THR A 103 -2.82 31.56 3.71
C THR A 103 -3.66 32.37 2.72
N LEU A 104 -4.86 32.81 3.10
CA LEU A 104 -5.68 33.72 2.29
C LEU A 104 -4.96 35.05 2.05
N ARG A 105 -4.29 35.58 3.06
CA ARG A 105 -3.50 36.82 2.92
C ARG A 105 -2.29 36.65 2.02
N ALA A 106 -1.59 35.52 2.13
CA ALA A 106 -0.42 35.22 1.31
C ALA A 106 -0.79 35.07 -0.18
N VAL A 107 -1.91 34.40 -0.48
CA VAL A 107 -2.31 34.07 -1.87
C VAL A 107 -3.16 35.15 -2.52
N HIS A 108 -4.16 35.69 -1.82
CA HIS A 108 -5.18 36.54 -2.41
C HIS A 108 -5.09 38.01 -2.02
N LEU A 109 -4.42 38.33 -0.91
CA LEU A 109 -4.19 39.70 -0.49
C LEU A 109 -2.73 40.07 -0.74
N LYS A 110 -2.43 41.37 -0.69
CA LYS A 110 -1.04 41.81 -0.74
C LYS A 110 -0.39 41.45 0.58
N ALA A 111 0.52 40.48 0.58
CA ALA A 111 1.29 40.10 1.76
C ALA A 111 1.95 41.33 2.40
N ILE A 112 1.52 41.66 3.62
CA ILE A 112 1.96 42.84 4.38
C ILE A 112 3.18 42.45 5.22
N TYR A 113 3.18 41.23 5.75
CA TYR A 113 4.22 40.74 6.65
C TYR A 113 5.24 39.83 5.93
N PRO A 114 6.53 39.84 6.31
CA PRO A 114 7.54 38.95 5.73
C PRO A 114 7.21 37.45 5.87
N ALA A 115 6.52 37.08 6.95
CA ALA A 115 6.04 35.71 7.16
C ALA A 115 5.02 35.28 6.09
N GLU A 116 4.14 36.18 5.65
CA GLU A 116 3.15 35.92 4.59
C GLU A 116 3.83 35.78 3.21
N GLN A 117 4.88 36.55 2.94
CA GLN A 117 5.66 36.43 1.69
C GLN A 117 6.41 35.09 1.62
N THR A 118 6.96 34.65 2.75
CA THR A 118 7.62 33.33 2.87
C THR A 118 6.60 32.21 2.71
N LEU A 119 5.42 32.38 3.33
CA LEU A 119 4.31 31.44 3.22
C LEU A 119 3.82 31.27 1.77
N LEU A 120 3.75 32.34 0.98
CA LEU A 120 3.39 32.27 -0.44
C LEU A 120 4.34 31.37 -1.23
N ARG A 121 5.65 31.46 -0.99
CA ARG A 121 6.64 30.59 -1.65
C ARG A 121 6.41 29.11 -1.28
N LEU A 122 6.20 28.82 0.00
CA LEU A 122 5.90 27.47 0.48
C LEU A 122 4.60 26.91 -0.11
N ILE A 123 3.56 27.75 -0.23
CA ILE A 123 2.28 27.38 -0.86
C ILE A 123 2.50 27.02 -2.33
N ASN A 124 3.19 27.86 -3.10
CA ASN A 124 3.46 27.59 -4.51
C ASN A 124 4.24 26.28 -4.70
N ARG A 125 5.22 26.03 -3.83
CA ARG A 125 6.01 24.79 -3.84
C ARG A 125 5.17 23.57 -3.51
N ARG A 126 4.31 23.65 -2.49
CA ARG A 126 3.33 22.61 -2.18
C ARG A 126 2.42 22.33 -3.37
N ASP A 127 1.97 23.35 -4.07
CA ASP A 127 1.06 23.20 -5.21
C ASP A 127 1.76 22.53 -6.40
N VAL A 128 3.02 22.89 -6.68
CA VAL A 128 3.87 22.20 -7.67
C VAL A 128 4.09 20.74 -7.30
N LEU A 129 4.41 20.45 -6.03
CA LEU A 129 4.55 19.08 -5.53
C LEU A 129 3.26 18.28 -5.63
N SER A 130 2.11 18.91 -5.35
CA SER A 130 0.80 18.27 -5.46
C SER A 130 0.47 17.92 -6.91
N LEU A 131 0.79 18.81 -7.86
CA LEU A 131 0.66 18.52 -9.29
C LEU A 131 1.59 17.39 -9.74
N ALA A 132 2.85 17.40 -9.30
CA ALA A 132 3.80 16.34 -9.60
C ALA A 132 3.32 14.99 -9.03
N HIS A 133 2.84 14.99 -7.78
CA HIS A 133 2.30 13.79 -7.13
C HIS A 133 1.08 13.24 -7.89
N GLU A 134 0.16 14.10 -8.31
CA GLU A 134 -1.01 13.66 -9.08
C GLU A 134 -0.60 13.07 -10.44
N ASN A 135 0.33 13.71 -11.16
CA ASN A 135 0.85 13.18 -12.42
C ASN A 135 1.48 11.79 -12.22
N LEU A 136 2.35 11.63 -11.22
CA LEU A 136 2.97 10.34 -10.90
C LEU A 136 1.93 9.28 -10.50
N ASN A 137 0.92 9.67 -9.73
CA ASN A 137 -0.16 8.77 -9.32
C ASN A 137 -1.02 8.33 -10.52
N THR A 138 -1.32 9.23 -11.46
CA THR A 138 -2.02 8.87 -12.70
C THR A 138 -1.19 7.96 -13.60
N ALA A 139 0.12 8.22 -13.72
CA ALA A 139 1.05 7.36 -14.44
C ALA A 139 1.11 5.96 -13.82
N LEU A 140 1.26 5.87 -12.49
CA LEU A 140 1.20 4.63 -11.72
C LEU A 140 -0.12 3.89 -11.93
N SER A 141 -1.26 4.57 -11.80
CA SER A 141 -2.57 3.94 -12.02
C SER A 141 -2.68 3.38 -13.45
N SER A 142 -2.12 4.08 -14.44
CA SER A 142 -2.11 3.63 -15.83
C SER A 142 -1.21 2.41 -16.04
N THR A 143 -0.04 2.34 -15.38
CA THR A 143 0.88 1.20 -15.49
C THR A 143 0.32 -0.03 -14.79
N LEU A 144 -0.31 0.14 -13.62
CA LEU A 144 -1.02 -0.96 -12.94
C LEU A 144 -2.16 -1.51 -13.80
N LYS A 145 -2.94 -0.66 -14.47
CA LYS A 145 -3.98 -1.12 -15.40
C LYS A 145 -3.40 -1.90 -16.58
N LYS A 146 -2.29 -1.42 -17.16
CA LYS A 146 -1.59 -2.12 -18.25
C LYS A 146 -1.06 -3.47 -17.79
N LEU A 147 -0.47 -3.54 -16.59
CA LEU A 147 0.02 -4.78 -16.00
C LEU A 147 -1.11 -5.78 -15.78
N SER A 148 -2.20 -5.35 -15.14
CA SER A 148 -3.37 -6.20 -14.90
C SER A 148 -3.99 -6.71 -16.20
N ASN A 149 -4.10 -5.87 -17.23
CA ASN A 149 -4.59 -6.30 -18.54
C ASN A 149 -3.65 -7.34 -19.18
N ALA A 150 -2.33 -7.11 -19.10
CA ALA A 150 -1.34 -8.05 -19.63
C ALA A 150 -1.36 -9.39 -18.88
N GLU A 151 -1.58 -9.39 -17.57
CA GLU A 151 -1.76 -10.61 -16.76
C GLU A 151 -3.00 -11.39 -17.20
N VAL A 152 -4.14 -10.70 -17.39
CA VAL A 152 -5.37 -11.33 -17.89
C VAL A 152 -5.17 -11.91 -19.28
N GLU A 153 -4.54 -11.18 -20.20
CA GLU A 153 -4.20 -11.66 -21.54
C GLU A 153 -3.29 -12.89 -21.48
N ASN A 154 -2.29 -12.89 -20.58
CA ASN A 154 -1.38 -14.01 -20.39
C ASN A 154 -2.12 -15.26 -19.89
N LEU A 155 -3.00 -15.12 -18.90
CA LEU A 155 -3.86 -16.22 -18.43
C LEU A 155 -4.74 -16.78 -19.56
N GLN A 156 -5.35 -15.91 -20.37
CA GLN A 156 -6.15 -16.35 -21.52
C GLN A 156 -5.31 -17.08 -22.58
N LEU A 157 -4.10 -16.60 -22.85
CA LEU A 157 -3.16 -17.27 -23.77
C LEU A 157 -2.72 -18.63 -23.23
N HIS A 158 -2.44 -18.75 -21.92
CA HIS A 158 -2.14 -20.03 -21.29
C HIS A 158 -3.31 -21.02 -21.40
N GLN A 159 -4.54 -20.58 -21.19
CA GLN A 159 -5.73 -21.43 -21.36
C GLN A 159 -5.87 -21.90 -22.81
N LYS A 160 -5.71 -21.01 -23.79
CA LYS A 160 -5.73 -21.36 -25.22
C LYS A 160 -4.61 -22.32 -25.59
N ASN A 161 -3.39 -22.08 -25.12
CA ASN A 161 -2.27 -22.99 -25.33
C ASN A 161 -2.55 -24.36 -24.73
N LYS A 162 -3.13 -24.43 -23.52
CA LYS A 162 -3.55 -25.70 -22.89
C LYS A 162 -4.61 -26.42 -23.74
N ALA A 163 -5.58 -25.70 -24.28
CA ALA A 163 -6.62 -26.26 -25.16
C ALA A 163 -6.02 -26.79 -26.47
N LEU A 164 -5.16 -26.01 -27.14
CA LEU A 164 -4.48 -26.42 -28.38
C LEU A 164 -3.55 -27.62 -28.15
N VAL A 165 -2.84 -27.66 -27.02
CA VAL A 165 -2.00 -28.83 -26.67
C VAL A 165 -2.87 -30.07 -26.43
N ARG A 166 -4.04 -29.93 -25.79
CA ARG A 166 -5.00 -31.04 -25.65
C ARG A 166 -5.51 -31.50 -27.01
N GLU A 167 -5.91 -30.58 -27.89
CA GLU A 167 -6.34 -30.91 -29.25
C GLU A 167 -5.23 -31.62 -30.06
N LEU A 168 -3.99 -31.14 -29.97
CA LEU A 168 -2.84 -31.80 -30.60
C LEU A 168 -2.60 -33.21 -30.03
N LEU A 169 -2.69 -33.37 -28.71
CA LEU A 169 -2.58 -34.69 -28.08
C LEU A 169 -3.72 -35.61 -28.52
N ASP A 170 -4.95 -35.12 -28.66
CA ASP A 170 -6.08 -35.93 -29.10
C ASP A 170 -6.00 -36.30 -30.59
N LEU A 171 -5.50 -35.40 -31.44
CA LEU A 171 -5.22 -35.69 -32.84
C LEU A 171 -4.09 -36.73 -32.98
N THR A 172 -3.03 -36.60 -32.19
CA THR A 172 -1.89 -37.54 -32.20
C THR A 172 -2.17 -38.86 -31.48
N LYS A 173 -3.16 -38.93 -30.57
CA LYS A 173 -3.64 -40.20 -29.98
C LYS A 173 -4.28 -41.12 -31.01
N ASN A 174 -4.99 -40.55 -31.98
CA ASN A 174 -5.65 -41.31 -33.06
C ASN A 174 -4.69 -41.59 -34.21
N ASP A 175 -3.62 -40.80 -34.32
CA ASP A 175 -2.51 -41.04 -35.24
C ASP A 175 -1.51 -42.01 -34.60
N GLU A 176 -1.95 -43.24 -34.34
CA GLU A 176 -1.08 -44.37 -34.00
C GLU A 176 -0.52 -45.05 -35.27
N SER A 177 -0.85 -44.52 -36.45
CA SER A 177 -0.44 -45.02 -37.77
C SER A 177 1.08 -45.09 -37.91
N TRP A 178 1.83 -44.17 -37.30
CA TRP A 178 3.29 -44.21 -37.25
C TRP A 178 3.85 -45.42 -36.49
N ARG A 179 3.08 -46.04 -35.57
CA ARG A 179 3.48 -47.29 -34.92
C ARG A 179 3.37 -48.49 -35.84
N GLU A 180 2.46 -48.43 -36.82
CA GLU A 180 2.30 -49.43 -37.87
C GLU A 180 3.32 -49.20 -39.01
N GLU A 181 3.66 -47.95 -39.35
CA GLU A 181 4.72 -47.60 -40.33
C GLU A 181 6.16 -47.82 -39.82
N LEU A 182 6.34 -48.03 -38.51
CA LEU A 182 7.61 -48.42 -37.91
C LEU A 182 7.90 -49.92 -38.15
N ASP A 183 8.33 -50.29 -39.36
CA ASP A 183 8.70 -51.68 -39.70
C ASP A 183 10.02 -52.15 -39.07
N ASP A 184 10.82 -51.23 -38.51
CA ASP A 184 12.09 -51.57 -37.87
C ASP A 184 11.89 -52.13 -36.44
N MET A 185 12.12 -53.44 -36.30
CA MET A 185 12.04 -54.18 -35.02
C MET A 185 12.88 -53.57 -33.88
N SER A 186 14.03 -52.96 -34.20
CA SER A 186 14.91 -52.33 -33.20
C SER A 186 14.29 -51.08 -32.54
N ILE A 187 13.50 -50.32 -33.29
CA ILE A 187 12.86 -49.09 -32.79
C ILE A 187 11.65 -49.45 -31.92
N LYS A 188 10.93 -50.53 -32.26
CA LYS A 188 9.84 -51.08 -31.43
C LYS A 188 10.34 -51.55 -30.05
N GLU A 189 11.46 -52.26 -30.00
CA GLU A 189 12.08 -52.68 -28.74
C GLU A 189 12.55 -51.49 -27.90
N LEU A 190 13.15 -50.46 -28.53
CA LEU A 190 13.57 -49.24 -27.83
C LEU A 190 12.36 -48.46 -27.26
N LEU A 191 11.27 -48.38 -28.02
CA LEU A 191 10.04 -47.71 -27.59
C LEU A 191 9.41 -48.40 -26.37
N GLU A 192 9.35 -49.75 -26.39
CA GLU A 192 8.85 -50.52 -25.25
C GLU A 192 9.76 -50.40 -24.02
N GLN A 193 11.07 -50.34 -24.20
CA GLN A 193 12.01 -50.04 -23.10
C GLN A 193 11.76 -48.66 -22.51
N VAL A 194 11.63 -47.61 -23.35
CA VAL A 194 11.38 -46.24 -22.90
C VAL A 194 10.02 -46.13 -22.19
N LYS A 195 8.97 -46.81 -22.69
CA LYS A 195 7.67 -46.87 -22.00
C LYS A 195 7.77 -47.57 -20.65
N ALA A 196 8.51 -48.68 -20.57
CA ALA A 196 8.71 -49.40 -19.33
C ALA A 196 9.47 -48.53 -18.30
N ASP A 197 10.48 -47.80 -18.74
CA ASP A 197 11.26 -46.90 -17.88
C ASP A 197 10.46 -45.67 -17.47
N HIS A 198 9.61 -45.12 -18.35
CA HIS A 198 8.69 -44.05 -18.01
C HIS A 198 7.67 -44.50 -16.95
N LYS A 199 7.09 -45.70 -17.09
CA LYS A 199 6.19 -46.28 -16.08
C LYS A 199 6.91 -46.49 -14.74
N ARG A 200 8.16 -46.99 -14.75
CA ARG A 200 8.98 -47.12 -13.54
C ARG A 200 9.28 -45.77 -12.89
N SER A 201 9.59 -44.75 -13.69
CA SER A 201 9.85 -43.40 -13.18
C SER A 201 8.60 -42.76 -12.61
N LYS A 202 7.45 -42.91 -13.27
CA LYS A 202 6.14 -42.43 -12.77
C LYS A 202 5.78 -43.10 -11.46
N ALA A 203 5.90 -44.43 -11.36
CA ALA A 203 5.66 -45.15 -10.12
C ALA A 203 6.60 -44.69 -8.99
N LYS A 204 7.89 -44.45 -9.27
CA LYS A 204 8.82 -43.88 -8.29
C LYS A 204 8.40 -42.48 -7.83
N TRP A 205 7.97 -41.63 -8.76
CA TRP A 205 7.51 -40.28 -8.44
C TRP A 205 6.23 -40.31 -7.59
N GLU A 206 5.25 -41.15 -7.93
CA GLU A 206 4.02 -41.34 -7.14
C GLU A 206 4.34 -41.84 -5.72
N THR A 207 5.27 -42.80 -5.58
CA THR A 207 5.71 -43.26 -4.24
C THR A 207 6.39 -42.16 -3.45
N MET A 208 7.24 -41.34 -4.08
CA MET A 208 7.92 -40.23 -3.42
C MET A 208 6.93 -39.12 -3.01
N LYS A 209 5.97 -38.79 -3.88
CA LYS A 209 4.90 -37.82 -3.59
C LYS A 209 4.04 -38.29 -2.42
N SER A 210 3.62 -39.55 -2.43
CA SER A 210 2.85 -40.16 -1.33
C SER A 210 3.60 -40.12 0.00
N ILE A 211 4.90 -40.48 0.00
CA ILE A 211 5.73 -40.42 1.20
C ILE A 211 5.88 -38.98 1.70
N THR A 212 6.12 -38.02 0.81
CA THR A 212 6.35 -36.63 1.20
C THR A 212 5.06 -35.97 1.73
N SER A 213 3.92 -36.24 1.09
CA SER A 213 2.60 -35.82 1.58
C SER A 213 2.30 -36.41 2.97
N ALA A 214 2.58 -37.70 3.19
CA ALA A 214 2.41 -38.35 4.49
C ALA A 214 3.33 -37.76 5.58
N ILE A 215 4.56 -37.38 5.23
CA ILE A 215 5.50 -36.72 6.16
C ILE A 215 4.99 -35.32 6.53
N VAL A 216 4.58 -34.52 5.55
CA VAL A 216 4.08 -33.15 5.78
C VAL A 216 2.82 -33.18 6.64
N VAL A 217 1.84 -34.01 6.30
CA VAL A 217 0.60 -34.16 7.09
C VAL A 217 0.87 -34.75 8.48
N GLY A 218 1.76 -35.75 8.59
CA GLY A 218 2.10 -36.39 9.86
C GLY A 218 2.98 -35.55 10.80
N SER A 219 3.67 -34.53 10.27
CA SER A 219 4.53 -33.63 11.05
C SER A 219 3.77 -32.62 11.91
N GLY A 220 2.47 -32.43 11.65
CA GLY A 220 1.64 -31.45 12.36
C GLY A 220 1.95 -29.98 12.00
N VAL A 221 2.77 -29.73 10.97
CA VAL A 221 2.99 -28.40 10.40
C VAL A 221 1.70 -27.89 9.77
N ASN A 222 1.39 -26.60 9.92
CA ASN A 222 0.20 -25.98 9.33
C ASN A 222 0.37 -25.77 7.82
N TRP A 223 0.30 -26.86 7.06
CA TRP A 223 0.50 -26.90 5.62
C TRP A 223 -0.64 -26.25 4.83
N ALA A 224 -1.78 -25.92 5.45
CA ALA A 224 -2.93 -25.31 4.77
C ALA A 224 -2.78 -23.80 4.51
N GLU A 225 -1.85 -23.13 5.21
CA GLU A 225 -1.57 -21.69 5.06
C GLU A 225 -0.39 -21.40 4.12
N ASP A 226 0.38 -22.41 3.73
CA ASP A 226 1.56 -22.30 2.87
C ASP A 226 1.28 -22.91 1.50
N GLU A 227 1.23 -22.08 0.46
CA GLU A 227 0.93 -22.47 -0.92
C GLU A 227 1.89 -23.55 -1.46
N GLU A 228 3.17 -23.55 -1.04
CA GLU A 228 4.14 -24.56 -1.45
C GLU A 228 3.85 -25.92 -0.81
N LEU A 229 3.41 -25.94 0.45
CA LEU A 229 3.04 -27.17 1.16
C LEU A 229 1.67 -27.69 0.71
N VAL A 230 0.73 -26.80 0.41
CA VAL A 230 -0.58 -27.14 -0.19
C VAL A 230 -0.37 -27.87 -1.52
N ALA A 231 0.47 -27.34 -2.42
CA ALA A 231 0.76 -27.95 -3.71
C ALA A 231 1.46 -29.32 -3.60
N LEU A 232 2.19 -29.54 -2.51
CA LEU A 232 2.92 -30.78 -2.26
C LEU A 232 2.00 -31.87 -1.66
N VAL A 233 1.00 -31.47 -0.88
CA VAL A 233 0.04 -32.37 -0.22
C VAL A 233 -1.17 -32.68 -1.11
N LEU A 234 -1.69 -31.70 -1.86
CA LEU A 234 -2.83 -31.89 -2.76
C LEU A 234 -2.39 -32.56 -4.07
N ASP A 235 -3.23 -33.48 -4.54
CA ASP A 235 -3.02 -34.19 -5.79
C ASP A 235 -3.87 -33.55 -6.89
N ASP A 236 -3.29 -32.62 -7.65
CA ASP A 236 -3.95 -32.03 -8.83
C ASP A 236 -4.01 -32.99 -10.04
N SER A 237 -3.81 -34.29 -9.83
CA SER A 237 -3.78 -35.30 -10.91
C SER A 237 -5.08 -36.09 -11.11
N ASP A 238 -6.17 -35.74 -10.46
CA ASP A 238 -7.51 -36.22 -10.84
C ASP A 238 -8.08 -35.34 -11.98
N ASP A 239 -7.42 -35.38 -13.15
CA ASP A 239 -7.95 -35.07 -14.50
C ASP A 239 -6.95 -35.45 -15.61
#